data_AF-A0A1U7LM37-F1
#
_entry.id   AF-A0A1U7LM37-F1
#
_cell.length_a   1.000
_cell.length_b   1.000
_cell.length_c   1.000
_cell.angle_alpha   90.00
_cell.angle_beta   90.00
_cell.angle_gamma   90.00
#
_symmetry.space_group_name_H-M   'P 1'
#
loop_
_entity.id
_entity.type
_entity.pdbx_description
1 polymer ?
#
loop_
_entity_poly.entity_id
_entity_poly.type
_entity_poly.pdbx_seq_one_letter_code
_entity_poly.pdbx_strand_id
1 'polypeptide(L)'
;MEYIRHAQAQPDYDPNTRHCLYGLDADLIMLGLLLHDPNVSLLREQVTFGKKLKDLESTNFFLLRFSILREYLDLEFESLRESLEFDYDLERIIDDFILLTFFIGNDFLPHLPNLHINKGALVLMYNAYKIILPKSGGYINNGGVINMSRLALVLEELEKFEREFFELKSETQKRNSSTSAKFDQWKDEYYKDTVGFSLNDEENLGKMTENYIQGLQWVLFYYYSGVASWGWFYHYHYSPKISDLKKGLYGNLDFQLGTPLNPFEQLMGGLMSDETSPILDFYPQSFEQDMNGKKNKWEAVVKIPFIDEKRLLSAMKLQENMLSKEERARNSFAAPLKFTFDEKMNHVYPTSISSLFPDISNCKCAMTEFKLRDVEAGAHAGFPSPRPAIK
;
A
#
# COMPACT_ATOMS: atom_id res chain seq x y z
N MET A 1 6.18 10.63 -0.79
CA MET A 1 5.10 11.40 -0.15
C MET A 1 5.55 12.20 1.06
N GLU A 2 6.42 11.67 1.93
CA GLU A 2 6.96 12.39 3.10
C GLU A 2 7.47 13.80 2.79
N TYR A 3 8.30 13.96 1.75
CA TYR A 3 8.79 15.28 1.32
C TYR A 3 7.66 16.29 1.05
N ILE A 4 6.59 15.87 0.37
CA ILE A 4 5.45 16.74 0.04
C ILE A 4 4.69 17.11 1.32
N ARG A 5 4.44 16.15 2.22
CA ARG A 5 3.78 16.43 3.51
C ARG A 5 4.57 17.42 4.36
N HIS A 6 5.88 17.23 4.47
CA HIS A 6 6.75 18.18 5.20
C HIS A 6 6.71 19.57 4.58
N ALA A 7 6.68 19.67 3.24
CA ALA A 7 6.54 20.95 2.56
C ALA A 7 5.18 21.60 2.84
N GLN A 8 4.08 20.86 2.71
CA GLN A 8 2.70 21.33 2.97
C GLN A 8 2.48 21.78 4.42
N ALA A 9 3.20 21.18 5.37
CA ALA A 9 3.14 21.52 6.78
C ALA A 9 3.88 22.82 7.14
N GLN A 10 4.70 23.37 6.24
CA GLN A 10 5.40 24.62 6.50
C GLN A 10 4.43 25.82 6.42
N PRO A 11 4.55 26.84 7.29
CA PRO A 11 3.68 28.01 7.28
C PRO A 11 3.83 28.86 6.00
N ASP A 12 4.98 28.79 5.35
CA ASP A 12 5.31 29.47 4.10
C ASP A 12 4.97 28.65 2.84
N TYR A 13 4.26 27.53 2.98
CA TYR A 13 3.86 26.71 1.84
C TYR A 13 2.86 27.45 0.93
N ASP A 14 3.18 27.56 -0.36
CA ASP A 14 2.25 28.07 -1.37
C ASP A 14 1.16 27.02 -1.67
N PRO A 15 -0.12 27.27 -1.32
CA PRO A 15 -1.21 26.33 -1.60
C PRO A 15 -1.48 26.14 -3.10
N ASN A 16 -0.92 26.97 -3.97
CA ASN A 16 -1.03 26.84 -5.42
C ASN A 16 0.17 26.12 -6.05
N THR A 17 1.06 25.54 -5.23
CA THR A 17 2.15 24.68 -5.71
C THR A 17 1.58 23.59 -6.62
N ARG A 18 2.20 23.42 -7.80
CA ARG A 18 1.77 22.45 -8.80
C ARG A 18 2.68 21.24 -8.74
N HIS A 19 2.11 20.08 -8.43
CA HIS A 19 2.84 18.82 -8.32
C HIS A 19 2.69 17.99 -9.58
N CYS A 20 3.79 17.45 -10.09
CA CYS A 20 3.79 16.44 -11.15
C CYS A 20 4.52 15.21 -10.65
N LEU A 21 3.79 14.12 -10.44
CA LEU A 21 4.33 12.81 -10.10
C LEU A 21 4.59 12.05 -11.39
N TYR A 22 5.63 11.22 -11.42
CA TYR A 22 5.91 10.34 -12.55
C TYR A 22 5.95 8.88 -12.09
N GLY A 23 5.21 8.01 -12.76
CA GLY A 23 5.30 6.57 -12.54
C GLY A 23 4.15 5.78 -13.15
N LEU A 24 4.38 4.47 -13.29
CA LEU A 24 3.40 3.55 -13.89
C LEU A 24 2.49 2.90 -12.87
N ASP A 25 2.81 2.99 -11.60
CA ASP A 25 2.05 2.37 -10.52
C ASP A 25 0.68 3.05 -10.33
N ALA A 26 -0.34 2.24 -10.06
CA ALA A 26 -1.69 2.70 -9.76
C ALA A 26 -1.76 3.33 -8.37
N ASP A 27 -0.90 2.94 -7.44
CA ASP A 27 -0.88 3.49 -6.08
C ASP A 27 -0.54 4.98 -6.06
N LEU A 28 0.17 5.48 -7.08
CA LEU A 28 0.39 6.91 -7.28
C LEU A 28 -0.91 7.70 -7.52
N ILE A 29 -1.98 7.04 -7.97
CA ILE A 29 -3.30 7.66 -8.05
C ILE A 29 -3.87 7.85 -6.65
N MET A 30 -3.83 6.83 -5.79
CA MET A 30 -4.31 6.96 -4.41
C MET A 30 -3.48 7.97 -3.62
N LEU A 31 -2.15 7.88 -3.72
CA LEU A 31 -1.24 8.81 -3.06
C LEU A 31 -1.39 10.25 -3.59
N GLY A 32 -1.68 10.44 -4.88
CA GLY A 32 -1.90 11.75 -5.47
C GLY A 32 -3.22 12.39 -5.05
N LEU A 33 -4.30 11.60 -4.93
CA LEU A 33 -5.57 12.04 -4.36
C LEU A 33 -5.41 12.45 -2.90
N LEU A 34 -4.64 11.65 -2.15
CA LEU A 34 -4.40 11.86 -0.73
C LEU A 34 -3.62 13.14 -0.42
N LEU A 35 -2.93 13.74 -1.40
CA LEU A 35 -2.27 15.03 -1.18
C LEU A 35 -3.26 16.15 -0.85
N HIS A 36 -4.54 15.99 -1.20
CA HIS A 36 -5.60 17.00 -1.11
C HIS A 36 -5.28 18.35 -1.77
N ASP A 37 -4.16 18.46 -2.51
CA ASP A 37 -3.79 19.66 -3.24
C ASP A 37 -4.56 19.78 -4.56
N PRO A 38 -5.02 20.98 -4.93
CA PRO A 38 -5.84 21.19 -6.12
C PRO A 38 -5.06 20.94 -7.42
N ASN A 39 -3.73 21.14 -7.39
CA ASN A 39 -2.89 21.18 -8.58
C ASN A 39 -1.93 19.99 -8.67
N VAL A 40 -2.45 18.77 -8.61
CA VAL A 40 -1.66 17.54 -8.76
C VAL A 40 -1.89 16.94 -10.16
N SER A 41 -0.83 16.42 -10.77
CA SER A 41 -0.89 15.62 -11.98
C SER A 41 0.03 14.40 -11.88
N LEU A 42 -0.34 13.31 -12.57
CA LEU A 42 0.47 12.10 -12.70
C LEU A 42 0.81 11.90 -14.18
N LEU A 43 2.10 12.02 -14.50
CA LEU A 43 2.68 11.71 -15.80
C LEU A 43 2.98 10.22 -15.89
N ARG A 44 2.49 9.57 -16.95
CA ARG A 44 2.64 8.12 -17.17
C ARG A 44 3.03 7.86 -18.61
N GLU A 45 3.84 6.85 -18.85
CA GLU A 45 4.07 6.37 -20.21
C GLU A 45 2.84 5.62 -20.73
N GLN A 46 2.62 5.68 -22.04
CA GLN A 46 1.64 4.83 -22.70
C GLN A 46 2.07 3.37 -22.63
N VAL A 47 1.32 2.57 -21.88
CA VAL A 47 1.51 1.12 -21.86
C VAL A 47 0.97 0.52 -23.17
N THR A 48 1.88 0.12 -24.06
CA THR A 48 1.54 -0.68 -25.25
C THR A 48 2.01 -2.11 -25.08
N PHE A 49 1.08 -3.07 -25.06
CA PHE A 49 1.41 -4.49 -25.04
C PHE A 49 1.92 -4.96 -26.42
N GLY A 50 3.04 -5.70 -26.44
CA GLY A 50 3.51 -6.42 -27.64
C GLY A 50 4.22 -5.60 -28.73
N LYS A 51 4.63 -4.35 -28.47
CA LYS A 51 5.43 -3.55 -29.42
C LYS A 51 6.92 -3.53 -29.06
N LYS A 52 7.78 -3.38 -30.09
CA LYS A 52 9.23 -3.13 -29.93
C LYS A 52 9.46 -1.86 -29.10
N LEU A 53 10.58 -1.84 -28.37
CA LEU A 53 11.10 -0.65 -27.70
C LEU A 53 11.07 0.54 -28.66
N LYS A 54 10.38 1.60 -28.25
CA LYS A 54 10.40 2.89 -28.92
C LYS A 54 11.52 3.74 -28.34
N ASP A 55 12.08 4.62 -29.16
CA ASP A 55 12.91 5.74 -28.71
C ASP A 55 12.10 6.69 -27.82
N LEU A 56 12.78 7.39 -26.91
CA LEU A 56 12.15 8.26 -25.91
C LEU A 56 11.33 9.37 -26.59
N GLU A 57 11.83 9.90 -27.71
CA GLU A 57 11.20 10.95 -28.49
C GLU A 57 9.87 10.52 -29.14
N SER A 58 9.65 9.22 -29.36
CA SER A 58 8.39 8.69 -29.91
C SER A 58 7.51 7.99 -28.86
N THR A 59 7.94 8.01 -27.60
CA THR A 59 7.15 7.54 -26.47
C THR A 59 6.03 8.52 -26.19
N ASN A 60 4.80 8.01 -26.19
CA ASN A 60 3.65 8.80 -25.80
C ASN A 60 3.54 8.82 -24.28
N PHE A 61 3.20 9.98 -23.74
CA PHE A 61 2.91 10.15 -22.32
C PHE A 61 1.47 10.59 -22.13
N PHE A 62 0.86 10.12 -21.05
CA PHE A 62 -0.43 10.55 -20.56
C PHE A 62 -0.26 11.38 -19.30
N LEU A 63 -1.03 12.47 -19.22
CA LEU A 63 -1.10 13.31 -18.03
C LEU A 63 -2.48 13.14 -17.39
N LEU A 64 -2.53 12.42 -16.28
CA LEU A 64 -3.73 12.30 -15.45
C LEU A 64 -3.82 13.54 -14.55
N ARG A 65 -4.91 14.30 -14.66
CA ARG A 65 -5.15 15.49 -13.83
C ARG A 65 -6.04 15.14 -12.64
N PHE A 66 -5.55 15.36 -11.43
CA PHE A 66 -6.31 15.05 -10.23
C PHE A 66 -7.46 16.02 -9.99
N SER A 67 -7.35 17.28 -10.43
CA SER A 67 -8.44 18.25 -10.34
C SER A 67 -9.72 17.71 -10.98
N ILE A 68 -9.61 17.20 -12.20
CA ILE A 68 -10.74 16.61 -12.95
C ILE A 68 -11.20 15.31 -12.28
N LEU A 69 -10.28 14.45 -11.85
CA LEU A 69 -10.64 13.21 -11.16
C LEU A 69 -11.45 13.49 -9.87
N ARG A 70 -11.07 14.51 -9.10
CA ARG A 70 -11.78 14.94 -7.89
C ARG A 70 -13.17 15.45 -8.20
N GLU A 71 -13.33 16.25 -9.26
CA GLU A 71 -14.65 16.68 -9.74
C GLU A 71 -15.54 15.47 -10.12
N TYR A 72 -14.99 14.46 -10.80
CA TYR A 72 -15.74 13.23 -11.10
C TYR A 72 -16.12 12.44 -9.84
N LEU A 73 -15.25 12.39 -8.84
CA LEU A 73 -15.57 11.75 -7.55
C LEU A 73 -16.66 12.53 -6.81
N ASP A 74 -16.62 13.86 -6.81
CA ASP A 74 -17.68 14.68 -6.21
C ASP A 74 -19.02 14.44 -6.89
N LEU A 75 -19.05 14.39 -8.22
CA LEU A 75 -20.27 14.05 -8.98
C LEU A 75 -20.76 12.62 -8.70
N GLU A 76 -19.85 11.65 -8.57
CA GLU A 76 -20.21 10.27 -8.23
C GLU A 76 -20.90 10.23 -6.86
N PHE A 77 -20.44 11.00 -5.88
CA PHE A 77 -20.94 10.96 -4.50
C PHE A 77 -21.93 12.06 -4.14
N GLU A 78 -22.30 12.94 -5.08
CA GLU A 78 -23.15 14.11 -4.83
C GLU A 78 -24.50 13.75 -4.20
N SER A 79 -25.08 12.59 -4.54
CA SER A 79 -26.34 12.10 -3.96
C SER A 79 -26.29 11.93 -2.44
N LEU A 80 -25.09 11.84 -1.85
CA LEU A 80 -24.93 11.77 -0.40
C LEU A 80 -25.28 13.09 0.29
N ARG A 81 -25.14 14.24 -0.37
CA ARG A 81 -25.45 15.56 0.20
C ARG A 81 -26.85 15.66 0.81
N GLU A 82 -27.82 14.96 0.24
CA GLU A 82 -29.21 14.96 0.71
C GLU A 82 -29.54 13.87 1.73
N SER A 83 -28.66 12.87 1.89
CA SER A 83 -28.92 11.68 2.73
C SER A 83 -28.09 11.63 4.01
N LEU A 84 -27.05 12.45 4.14
CA LEU A 84 -26.22 12.50 5.34
C LEU A 84 -26.88 13.32 6.45
N GLU A 85 -26.74 12.83 7.68
CA GLU A 85 -27.11 13.56 8.92
C GLU A 85 -25.97 14.48 9.43
N PHE A 86 -24.86 14.56 8.69
CA PHE A 86 -23.68 15.36 8.97
C PHE A 86 -23.17 16.04 7.69
N ASP A 87 -22.28 17.02 7.83
CA ASP A 87 -21.80 17.82 6.70
C ASP A 87 -21.07 16.98 5.66
N TYR A 88 -21.46 17.19 4.39
CA TYR A 88 -20.77 16.61 3.25
C TYR A 88 -19.42 17.33 3.01
N ASP A 89 -18.35 16.56 3.02
CA ASP A 89 -16.98 16.96 2.73
C ASP A 89 -16.34 15.97 1.74
N LEU A 90 -15.97 16.47 0.56
CA LEU A 90 -15.34 15.68 -0.50
C LEU A 90 -13.99 15.10 -0.08
N GLU A 91 -13.18 15.84 0.68
CA GLU A 91 -11.85 15.38 1.07
C GLU A 91 -11.96 14.15 1.97
N ARG A 92 -12.96 14.17 2.86
CA ARG A 92 -13.27 13.04 3.74
C ARG A 92 -13.88 11.86 3.00
N ILE A 93 -14.61 12.10 1.91
CA ILE A 93 -15.06 11.04 1.01
C ILE A 93 -13.89 10.42 0.25
N ILE A 94 -12.90 11.23 -0.18
CA ILE A 94 -11.68 10.74 -0.80
C ILE A 94 -10.89 9.87 0.18
N ASP A 95 -10.79 10.29 1.45
CA ASP A 95 -10.15 9.50 2.52
C ASP A 95 -10.77 8.11 2.68
N ASP A 96 -12.10 8.06 2.71
CA ASP A 96 -12.86 6.80 2.82
C ASP A 96 -12.74 5.98 1.53
N PHE A 97 -12.80 6.62 0.36
CA PHE A 97 -12.63 5.97 -0.94
C PHE A 97 -11.27 5.26 -1.03
N ILE A 98 -10.18 5.90 -0.60
CA ILE A 98 -8.85 5.28 -0.58
C ILE A 98 -8.86 4.02 0.30
N LEU A 99 -9.43 4.08 1.51
CA LEU A 99 -9.59 2.90 2.37
C LEU A 99 -10.39 1.79 1.67
N LEU A 100 -11.49 2.12 0.98
CA LEU A 100 -12.30 1.14 0.25
C LEU A 100 -11.51 0.45 -0.87
N THR A 101 -10.59 1.17 -1.53
CA THR A 101 -9.76 0.59 -2.58
C THR A 101 -8.74 -0.43 -2.05
N PHE A 102 -8.28 -0.29 -0.79
CA PHE A 102 -7.35 -1.24 -0.18
C PHE A 102 -7.94 -2.65 -0.03
N PHE A 103 -9.27 -2.76 0.13
CA PHE A 103 -9.97 -4.06 0.12
C PHE A 103 -9.93 -4.75 -1.25
N ILE A 104 -9.85 -3.96 -2.33
CA ILE A 104 -9.72 -4.49 -3.69
C ILE A 104 -8.29 -4.97 -3.93
N GLY A 105 -7.30 -4.18 -3.48
CA GLY A 105 -5.90 -4.55 -3.57
C GLY A 105 -4.95 -3.43 -3.13
N ASN A 106 -3.81 -3.85 -2.60
CA ASN A 106 -2.64 -3.05 -2.29
C ASN A 106 -1.42 -3.99 -2.23
N ASP A 107 -0.21 -3.44 -2.18
CA ASP A 107 1.02 -4.23 -2.21
C ASP A 107 1.33 -5.01 -0.91
N PHE A 108 0.63 -4.70 0.19
CA PHE A 108 0.97 -5.20 1.53
C PHE A 108 0.05 -6.31 2.02
N LEU A 109 -1.17 -6.39 1.48
CA LEU A 109 -2.17 -7.38 1.86
C LEU A 109 -2.63 -8.21 0.66
N PRO A 110 -2.87 -9.52 0.85
CA PRO A 110 -3.50 -10.31 -0.19
C PRO A 110 -4.90 -9.78 -0.49
N HIS A 111 -5.27 -9.79 -1.77
CA HIS A 111 -6.59 -9.38 -2.24
C HIS A 111 -7.68 -10.18 -1.53
N LEU A 112 -8.78 -9.53 -1.17
CA LEU A 112 -9.95 -10.24 -0.71
C LEU A 112 -10.53 -11.15 -1.81
N PRO A 113 -11.06 -12.33 -1.45
CA PRO A 113 -11.59 -13.25 -2.44
C PRO A 113 -12.73 -12.62 -3.24
N ASN A 114 -12.72 -12.82 -4.55
CA ASN A 114 -13.77 -12.40 -5.49
C ASN A 114 -13.93 -10.88 -5.72
N LEU A 115 -13.08 -10.03 -5.12
CA LEU A 115 -13.03 -8.60 -5.41
C LEU A 115 -11.96 -8.29 -6.47
N HIS A 116 -12.37 -8.15 -7.73
CA HIS A 116 -11.46 -7.80 -8.82
C HIS A 116 -11.98 -6.60 -9.63
N ILE A 117 -11.08 -5.68 -9.98
CA ILE A 117 -11.42 -4.47 -10.76
C ILE A 117 -12.09 -4.85 -12.09
N ASN A 118 -11.55 -5.84 -12.80
CA ASN A 118 -12.11 -6.31 -14.07
C ASN A 118 -13.49 -7.01 -13.94
N LYS A 119 -13.96 -7.26 -12.71
CA LYS A 119 -15.30 -7.76 -12.40
C LYS A 119 -16.19 -6.70 -11.74
N GLY A 120 -15.79 -5.42 -11.77
CA GLY A 120 -16.59 -4.31 -11.26
C GLY A 120 -16.45 -4.03 -9.76
N ALA A 121 -15.38 -4.49 -9.10
CA ALA A 121 -15.21 -4.28 -7.66
C ALA A 121 -15.23 -2.81 -7.21
N LEU A 122 -14.75 -1.87 -8.03
CA LEU A 122 -14.84 -0.43 -7.72
C LEU A 122 -16.29 0.05 -7.62
N VAL A 123 -17.13 -0.34 -8.59
CA VAL A 123 -18.56 0.02 -8.60
C VAL A 123 -19.29 -0.58 -7.40
N LEU A 124 -18.94 -1.82 -7.04
CA LEU A 124 -19.45 -2.45 -5.83
C LEU A 124 -19.10 -1.61 -4.58
N MET A 125 -17.84 -1.16 -4.45
CA MET A 125 -17.41 -0.32 -3.33
C MET A 125 -18.15 1.01 -3.29
N TYR A 126 -18.37 1.67 -4.43
CA TYR A 126 -19.13 2.94 -4.49
C TYR A 126 -20.56 2.76 -4.00
N ASN A 127 -21.23 1.72 -4.50
CA ASN A 127 -22.61 1.45 -4.13
C ASN A 127 -22.73 1.06 -2.66
N ALA A 128 -21.82 0.21 -2.17
CA ALA A 128 -21.76 -0.11 -0.76
C ALA A 128 -21.60 1.17 0.08
N TYR A 129 -20.61 2.01 -0.24
CA TYR A 129 -20.34 3.24 0.50
C TYR A 129 -21.55 4.18 0.56
N LYS A 130 -22.25 4.37 -0.57
CA LYS A 130 -23.47 5.19 -0.62
C LYS A 130 -24.60 4.65 0.28
N ILE A 131 -24.67 3.33 0.49
CA ILE A 131 -25.63 2.68 1.39
C ILE A 131 -25.21 2.85 2.87
N ILE A 132 -23.92 2.80 3.14
CA ILE A 132 -23.36 2.73 4.50
C ILE A 132 -23.21 4.12 5.12
N LEU A 133 -22.65 5.09 4.37
CA LEU A 133 -22.26 6.39 4.92
C LEU A 133 -23.41 7.13 5.61
N PRO A 134 -24.66 7.16 5.08
CA PRO A 134 -25.80 7.76 5.78
C PRO A 134 -26.10 7.16 7.17
N LYS A 135 -25.72 5.89 7.40
CA LYS A 135 -26.00 5.14 8.64
C LYS A 135 -24.82 5.13 9.61
N SER A 136 -23.66 5.63 9.18
CA SER A 136 -22.39 5.53 9.89
C SER A 136 -22.18 6.59 10.99
N GLY A 137 -22.99 7.65 10.97
CA GLY A 137 -22.84 8.81 11.86
C GLY A 137 -21.53 9.57 11.66
N GLY A 138 -20.82 9.38 10.54
CA GLY A 138 -19.61 10.11 10.15
C GLY A 138 -18.65 9.27 9.31
N TYR A 139 -17.56 9.87 8.84
CA TYR A 139 -16.56 9.20 7.98
C TYR A 139 -15.85 8.01 8.64
N ILE A 140 -15.44 7.02 7.84
CA ILE A 140 -14.84 5.75 8.29
C ILE A 140 -13.37 5.95 8.66
N ASN A 141 -12.63 6.72 7.89
CA ASN A 141 -11.21 7.02 8.03
C ASN A 141 -11.03 8.44 8.54
N ASN A 142 -10.26 8.63 9.62
CA ASN A 142 -9.92 9.93 10.17
C ASN A 142 -8.42 10.19 10.17
N GLY A 143 -7.92 10.80 9.09
CA GLY A 143 -6.51 11.18 9.00
C GLY A 143 -5.57 9.97 9.06
N GLY A 144 -6.05 8.83 8.54
CA GLY A 144 -5.36 7.55 8.56
C GLY A 144 -5.82 6.62 9.68
N VAL A 145 -6.58 7.08 10.69
CA VAL A 145 -7.10 6.21 11.77
C VAL A 145 -8.48 5.68 11.40
N ILE A 146 -8.66 4.35 11.37
CA ILE A 146 -9.95 3.74 11.04
C ILE A 146 -10.87 3.75 12.26
N ASN A 147 -12.13 4.16 12.06
CA ASN A 147 -13.19 3.95 13.02
C ASN A 147 -13.74 2.52 12.89
N MET A 148 -13.43 1.65 13.84
CA MET A 148 -13.78 0.23 13.77
C MET A 148 -15.28 -0.05 13.80
N SER A 149 -16.05 0.76 14.51
CA SER A 149 -17.53 0.62 14.52
C SER A 149 -18.13 0.95 13.16
N ARG A 150 -17.58 1.95 12.46
CA ARG A 150 -18.00 2.31 11.09
C ARG A 150 -17.47 1.32 10.05
N LEU A 151 -16.25 0.82 10.24
CA LEU A 151 -15.69 -0.26 9.41
C LEU A 151 -16.56 -1.52 9.49
N ALA A 152 -17.12 -1.84 10.65
CA ALA A 152 -18.04 -2.96 10.81
C ALA A 152 -19.24 -2.87 9.85
N LEU A 153 -19.78 -1.67 9.62
CA LEU A 153 -20.89 -1.44 8.68
C LEU A 153 -20.47 -1.67 7.22
N VAL A 154 -19.22 -1.34 6.88
CA VAL A 154 -18.66 -1.66 5.56
C VAL A 154 -18.56 -3.16 5.36
N LEU A 155 -18.00 -3.87 6.35
CA LEU A 155 -17.88 -5.32 6.30
C LEU A 155 -19.25 -6.01 6.23
N GLU A 156 -20.28 -5.46 6.87
CA GLU A 156 -21.67 -5.92 6.75
C GLU A 156 -22.23 -5.85 5.34
N GLU A 157 -21.99 -4.73 4.66
CA GLU A 157 -22.47 -4.56 3.30
C GLU A 157 -21.70 -5.45 2.33
N LEU A 158 -20.38 -5.57 2.50
CA LEU A 158 -19.55 -6.46 1.68
C LEU A 158 -19.82 -7.95 1.95
N GLU A 159 -20.23 -8.32 3.16
CA GLU A 159 -20.68 -9.68 3.47
C GLU A 159 -21.90 -10.08 2.64
N LYS A 160 -22.84 -9.16 2.37
CA LYS A 160 -24.00 -9.45 1.50
C LYS A 160 -23.55 -9.85 0.10
N PHE A 161 -22.57 -9.12 -0.46
CA PHE A 161 -21.98 -9.47 -1.75
C PHE A 161 -21.30 -10.85 -1.73
N GLU A 162 -20.57 -11.19 -0.65
CA GLU A 162 -19.95 -12.51 -0.52
C GLU A 162 -21.01 -13.63 -0.50
N ARG A 163 -22.13 -13.40 0.18
CA ARG A 163 -23.26 -14.34 0.22
C ARG A 163 -23.96 -14.48 -1.13
N GLU A 164 -24.25 -13.38 -1.80
CA GLU A 164 -24.84 -13.39 -3.15
C GLU A 164 -23.93 -14.12 -4.16
N PHE A 165 -22.61 -13.89 -4.08
CA PHE A 165 -21.65 -14.62 -4.91
C PHE A 165 -21.67 -16.13 -4.64
N PHE A 166 -21.76 -16.53 -3.38
CA PHE A 166 -21.91 -17.93 -3.01
C PHE A 166 -23.21 -18.53 -3.55
N GLU A 167 -24.34 -17.82 -3.40
CA GLU A 167 -25.64 -18.26 -3.88
C GLU A 167 -25.63 -18.49 -5.39
N LEU A 168 -25.12 -17.53 -6.18
CA LEU A 168 -24.98 -17.65 -7.63
C LEU A 168 -24.13 -18.85 -8.06
N LYS A 169 -23.05 -19.16 -7.32
CA LYS A 169 -22.27 -20.39 -7.58
C LYS A 169 -23.08 -21.65 -7.24
N SER A 170 -23.79 -21.63 -6.11
CA SER A 170 -24.54 -22.77 -5.58
C SER A 170 -25.80 -23.11 -6.37
N GLU A 171 -26.45 -22.15 -7.05
CA GLU A 171 -27.61 -22.41 -7.91
C GLU A 171 -27.28 -23.33 -9.10
N THR A 172 -26.00 -23.40 -9.47
CA THR A 172 -25.49 -24.39 -10.43
C THR A 172 -25.53 -25.83 -9.86
N GLN A 173 -25.71 -26.00 -8.55
CA GLN A 173 -25.70 -27.27 -7.81
C GLN A 173 -26.92 -27.39 -6.88
N LYS A 174 -28.06 -27.83 -7.45
CA LYS A 174 -29.33 -28.28 -6.82
C LYS A 174 -29.63 -27.78 -5.38
N ARG A 175 -30.69 -26.96 -5.29
CA ARG A 175 -31.39 -26.53 -4.05
C ARG A 175 -31.87 -27.75 -3.25
N ASN A 176 -31.41 -27.89 -2.00
CA ASN A 176 -32.04 -28.61 -0.87
C ASN A 176 -31.06 -28.72 0.32
N SER A 177 -30.86 -27.62 1.07
CA SER A 177 -30.49 -27.60 2.51
C SER A 177 -30.41 -26.13 3.00
N SER A 178 -30.30 -25.90 4.31
CA SER A 178 -30.14 -24.58 4.93
C SER A 178 -29.00 -23.77 4.29
N THR A 179 -29.32 -22.59 3.73
CA THR A 179 -28.38 -21.72 3.01
C THR A 179 -27.18 -21.31 3.87
N SER A 180 -27.38 -21.08 5.18
CA SER A 180 -26.30 -20.67 6.09
C SER A 180 -25.28 -21.78 6.33
N ALA A 181 -25.72 -23.02 6.58
CA ALA A 181 -24.80 -24.13 6.86
C ALA A 181 -23.91 -24.47 5.64
N LYS A 182 -24.46 -24.34 4.43
CA LYS A 182 -23.68 -24.51 3.19
C LYS A 182 -22.68 -23.37 2.99
N PHE A 183 -23.05 -22.15 3.35
CA PHE A 183 -22.14 -21.00 3.29
C PHE A 183 -20.95 -21.21 4.24
N ASP A 184 -21.21 -21.63 5.48
CA ASP A 184 -20.15 -21.93 6.45
C ASP A 184 -19.28 -23.11 5.99
N GLN A 185 -19.87 -24.15 5.41
CA GLN A 185 -19.11 -25.25 4.79
C GLN A 185 -18.20 -24.75 3.66
N TRP A 186 -18.70 -23.88 2.78
CA TRP A 186 -17.91 -23.30 1.69
C TRP A 186 -16.74 -22.44 2.20
N LYS A 187 -16.93 -21.71 3.30
CA LYS A 187 -15.84 -20.98 3.96
C LYS A 187 -14.84 -21.94 4.60
N ASP A 188 -15.31 -22.99 5.26
CA ASP A 188 -14.46 -24.01 5.89
C ASP A 188 -13.58 -24.74 4.87
N GLU A 189 -14.12 -25.09 3.71
CA GLU A 189 -13.38 -25.64 2.58
C GLU A 189 -12.27 -24.67 2.12
N TYR A 190 -12.61 -23.38 1.98
CA TYR A 190 -11.62 -22.37 1.64
C TYR A 190 -10.45 -22.30 2.64
N TYR A 191 -10.73 -22.26 3.94
CA TYR A 191 -9.67 -22.14 4.94
C TYR A 191 -8.81 -23.40 5.00
N LYS A 192 -9.41 -24.59 4.92
CA LYS A 192 -8.67 -25.86 4.89
C LYS A 192 -7.73 -25.95 3.69
N ASP A 193 -8.19 -25.54 2.52
CA ASP A 193 -7.42 -25.65 1.28
C ASP A 193 -6.31 -24.60 1.16
N THR A 194 -6.53 -23.40 1.71
CA THR A 194 -5.61 -22.26 1.50
C THR A 194 -4.66 -22.01 2.67
N VAL A 195 -5.17 -22.00 3.91
CA VAL A 195 -4.41 -21.66 5.11
C VAL A 195 -4.15 -22.86 6.03
N GLY A 196 -4.83 -23.99 5.80
CA GLY A 196 -4.57 -25.25 6.48
C GLY A 196 -5.27 -25.43 7.84
N PHE A 197 -6.27 -24.59 8.16
CA PHE A 197 -7.09 -24.74 9.37
C PHE A 197 -8.59 -24.65 9.05
N SER A 198 -9.43 -25.09 9.99
CA SER A 198 -10.90 -25.11 9.83
C SER A 198 -11.52 -23.77 10.25
N LEU A 199 -12.66 -23.41 9.67
CA LEU A 199 -13.50 -22.30 10.13
C LEU A 199 -13.83 -22.36 11.64
N ASN A 200 -13.89 -23.57 12.19
CA ASN A 200 -14.17 -23.81 13.62
C ASN A 200 -12.95 -23.63 14.53
N ASP A 201 -11.76 -23.40 13.96
CA ASP A 201 -10.57 -23.00 14.70
C ASP A 201 -10.64 -21.49 14.98
N GLU A 202 -11.44 -21.12 15.99
CA GLU A 202 -11.71 -19.72 16.32
C GLU A 202 -10.44 -18.96 16.71
N GLU A 203 -9.44 -19.64 17.29
CA GLU A 203 -8.18 -19.02 17.69
C GLU A 203 -7.37 -18.59 16.47
N ASN A 204 -7.12 -19.50 15.52
CA ASN A 204 -6.34 -19.18 14.33
C ASN A 204 -7.08 -18.22 13.39
N LEU A 205 -8.40 -18.37 13.27
CA LEU A 205 -9.22 -17.44 12.49
C LEU A 205 -9.24 -16.04 13.12
N GLY A 206 -9.31 -15.95 14.45
CA GLY A 206 -9.21 -14.69 15.19
C GLY A 206 -7.88 -13.99 14.90
N LYS A 207 -6.76 -14.70 15.04
CA LYS A 207 -5.41 -14.16 14.74
C LYS A 207 -5.27 -13.68 13.29
N MET A 208 -5.77 -14.46 12.34
CA MET A 208 -5.70 -14.11 10.92
C MET A 208 -6.52 -12.86 10.59
N THR A 209 -7.75 -12.77 11.12
CA THR A 209 -8.62 -11.62 10.89
C THR A 209 -8.11 -10.37 11.59
N GLU A 210 -7.61 -10.48 12.82
CA GLU A 210 -6.93 -9.38 13.53
C GLU A 210 -5.71 -8.88 12.75
N ASN A 211 -4.85 -9.79 12.28
CA ASN A 211 -3.66 -9.40 11.51
C ASN A 211 -4.02 -8.73 10.17
N TYR A 212 -5.14 -9.11 9.54
CA TYR A 212 -5.63 -8.42 8.34
C TYR A 212 -6.13 -7.00 8.65
N ILE A 213 -6.91 -6.81 9.73
CA ILE A 213 -7.39 -5.49 10.15
C ILE A 213 -6.22 -4.59 10.58
N GLN A 214 -5.24 -5.13 11.31
CA GLN A 214 -3.97 -4.45 11.58
C GLN A 214 -3.31 -3.98 10.28
N GLY A 215 -3.28 -4.83 9.27
CA GLY A 215 -2.69 -4.46 7.98
C GLY A 215 -3.41 -3.31 7.30
N LEU A 216 -4.74 -3.27 7.31
CA LEU A 216 -5.49 -2.14 6.75
C LEU A 216 -5.12 -0.83 7.46
N GLN A 217 -5.00 -0.87 8.79
CA GLN A 217 -4.60 0.28 9.60
C GLN A 217 -3.12 0.66 9.33
N TRP A 218 -2.23 -0.31 9.19
CA TRP A 218 -0.82 -0.10 8.87
C TRP A 218 -0.65 0.54 7.49
N VAL A 219 -1.39 0.07 6.47
CA VAL A 219 -1.35 0.62 5.11
C VAL A 219 -1.86 2.06 5.12
N LEU A 220 -2.95 2.37 5.83
CA LEU A 220 -3.39 3.76 5.98
C LEU A 220 -2.32 4.62 6.66
N PHE A 221 -1.69 4.16 7.74
CA PHE A 221 -0.60 4.92 8.35
C PHE A 221 0.57 5.11 7.38
N TYR A 222 0.95 4.10 6.61
CA TYR A 222 2.01 4.19 5.60
C TYR A 222 1.74 5.33 4.59
N TYR A 223 0.50 5.45 4.11
CA TYR A 223 0.11 6.48 3.15
C TYR A 223 0.01 7.86 3.81
N TYR A 224 -0.61 7.94 5.00
CA TYR A 224 -0.93 9.20 5.68
C TYR A 224 0.24 9.80 6.45
N SER A 225 0.94 8.98 7.23
CA SER A 225 1.91 9.41 8.24
C SER A 225 3.31 8.86 7.99
N GLY A 226 3.46 7.87 7.10
CA GLY A 226 4.71 7.12 6.89
C GLY A 226 4.71 5.79 7.63
N VAL A 227 5.85 5.10 7.62
CA VAL A 227 5.96 3.73 8.16
C VAL A 227 5.59 3.71 9.64
N ALA A 228 4.57 2.92 10.00
CA ALA A 228 4.15 2.73 11.39
C ALA A 228 4.95 1.65 12.13
N SER A 229 5.43 0.66 11.39
CA SER A 229 6.27 -0.43 11.91
C SER A 229 7.08 -1.05 10.78
N TRP A 230 8.41 -1.08 10.92
CA TRP A 230 9.31 -1.75 9.99
C TRP A 230 9.26 -3.27 10.08
N GLY A 231 8.92 -3.81 11.25
CA GLY A 231 8.88 -5.26 11.51
C GLY A 231 7.49 -5.90 11.37
N TRP A 232 6.44 -5.10 11.17
CA TRP A 232 5.09 -5.62 10.97
C TRP A 232 4.94 -6.19 9.55
N PHE A 233 4.31 -7.35 9.44
CA PHE A 233 3.87 -7.92 8.18
C PHE A 233 2.62 -8.79 8.38
N TYR A 234 1.97 -9.14 7.27
CA TYR A 234 0.84 -10.06 7.27
C TYR A 234 1.31 -11.52 7.20
N HIS A 235 0.96 -12.33 8.21
CA HIS A 235 1.54 -13.66 8.46
C HIS A 235 0.98 -14.80 7.61
N TYR A 236 0.16 -14.50 6.60
CA TYR A 236 -0.52 -15.51 5.79
C TYR A 236 -0.41 -15.16 4.31
N HIS A 237 -0.36 -16.16 3.43
CA HIS A 237 -0.34 -15.92 1.98
C HIS A 237 -1.73 -15.56 1.41
N TYR A 238 -2.79 -15.78 2.18
CA TYR A 238 -4.18 -15.56 1.78
C TYR A 238 -4.91 -14.64 2.76
N SER A 239 -5.90 -13.92 2.26
CA SER A 239 -6.78 -13.06 3.06
C SER A 239 -7.91 -13.86 3.72
N PRO A 240 -8.53 -13.37 4.81
CA PRO A 240 -9.74 -13.99 5.34
C PRO A 240 -10.92 -13.80 4.38
N LYS A 241 -11.99 -14.58 4.60
CA LYS A 241 -13.30 -14.29 3.99
C LYS A 241 -13.88 -13.00 4.55
N ILE A 242 -14.65 -12.28 3.72
CA ILE A 242 -15.18 -10.96 4.07
C ILE A 242 -16.07 -11.06 5.32
N SER A 243 -16.96 -12.05 5.34
CA SER A 243 -17.89 -12.30 6.46
C SER A 243 -17.21 -12.64 7.78
N ASP A 244 -15.93 -13.03 7.77
CA ASP A 244 -15.19 -13.36 8.99
C ASP A 244 -14.33 -12.19 9.51
N LEU A 245 -14.07 -11.16 8.69
CA LEU A 245 -13.20 -10.02 9.07
C LEU A 245 -13.66 -9.28 10.33
N LYS A 246 -14.97 -9.30 10.63
CA LYS A 246 -15.51 -8.70 11.86
C LYS A 246 -14.89 -9.26 13.14
N LYS A 247 -14.42 -10.51 13.11
CA LYS A 247 -13.76 -11.18 14.24
C LYS A 247 -12.45 -10.47 14.64
N GLY A 248 -11.85 -9.70 13.74
CA GLY A 248 -10.59 -8.97 13.98
C GLY A 248 -10.72 -7.48 14.30
N LEU A 249 -11.93 -6.90 14.33
CA LEU A 249 -12.13 -5.43 14.38
C LEU A 249 -11.55 -4.73 15.61
N TYR A 250 -11.47 -5.43 16.75
CA TYR A 250 -11.04 -4.86 18.03
C TYR A 250 -9.74 -5.48 18.53
N GLY A 251 -8.91 -5.95 17.60
CA GLY A 251 -7.55 -6.40 17.89
C GLY A 251 -6.62 -5.26 18.29
N ASN A 252 -5.40 -5.62 18.68
CA ASN A 252 -4.38 -4.66 19.06
C ASN A 252 -3.83 -3.93 17.81
N LEU A 253 -3.83 -2.59 17.82
CA LEU A 253 -3.30 -1.75 16.74
C LEU A 253 -2.04 -0.97 17.15
N ASP A 254 -1.42 -1.34 18.27
CA ASP A 254 -0.22 -0.69 18.78
C ASP A 254 1.02 -1.14 17.99
N PHE A 255 1.33 -0.38 16.94
CA PHE A 255 2.54 -0.60 16.14
C PHE A 255 3.79 -0.10 16.86
N GLN A 256 4.83 -0.92 16.84
CA GLN A 256 6.18 -0.54 17.27
C GLN A 256 6.99 -0.17 16.04
N LEU A 257 7.50 1.06 15.96
CA LEU A 257 8.20 1.55 14.77
C LEU A 257 9.36 0.63 14.37
N GLY A 258 10.17 0.19 15.32
CA GLY A 258 11.37 -0.59 15.05
C GLY A 258 12.39 0.17 14.20
N THR A 259 13.26 -0.54 13.51
CA THR A 259 14.27 0.02 12.60
C THR A 259 14.28 -0.76 11.29
N PRO A 260 14.57 -0.10 10.15
CA PRO A 260 14.75 -0.80 8.89
C PRO A 260 15.97 -1.73 8.98
N LEU A 261 15.91 -2.84 8.24
CA LEU A 261 17.06 -3.71 8.01
C LEU A 261 18.15 -2.95 7.24
N ASN A 262 19.41 -3.25 7.53
CA ASN A 262 20.53 -2.76 6.74
C ASN A 262 20.47 -3.34 5.31
N PRO A 263 21.09 -2.70 4.30
CA PRO A 263 21.03 -3.15 2.91
C PRO A 263 21.38 -4.64 2.70
N PHE A 264 22.40 -5.16 3.40
CA PHE A 264 22.77 -6.56 3.28
C PHE A 264 21.84 -7.49 4.05
N GLU A 265 21.24 -7.03 5.14
CA GLU A 265 20.19 -7.78 5.84
C GLU A 265 18.97 -7.97 4.96
N GLN A 266 18.57 -6.93 4.22
CA GLN A 266 17.50 -7.01 3.25
C GLN A 266 17.86 -7.86 2.01
N LEU A 267 19.11 -7.80 1.54
CA LEU A 267 19.61 -8.65 0.44
C LEU A 267 19.87 -10.10 0.85
N MET A 268 19.93 -10.37 2.16
CA MET A 268 20.10 -11.68 2.77
C MET A 268 21.40 -12.46 2.43
N GLY A 269 22.38 -11.80 1.80
CA GLY A 269 23.79 -12.26 1.68
C GLY A 269 24.03 -13.66 1.08
N GLY A 270 25.28 -14.12 1.13
CA GLY A 270 25.71 -15.44 0.60
C GLY A 270 25.20 -16.66 1.37
N LEU A 271 24.27 -16.47 2.32
CA LEU A 271 23.67 -17.52 3.15
C LEU A 271 22.62 -18.35 2.42
N MET A 272 22.18 -17.90 1.23
CA MET A 272 21.14 -18.55 0.44
C MET A 272 21.57 -19.87 -0.20
N SER A 273 22.88 -20.05 -0.43
CA SER A 273 23.43 -21.19 -1.18
C SER A 273 24.31 -22.12 -0.36
N ASP A 274 24.62 -21.77 0.89
CA ASP A 274 25.43 -22.59 1.77
C ASP A 274 24.56 -23.69 2.41
N GLU A 275 24.87 -24.95 2.12
CA GLU A 275 24.15 -26.12 2.67
C GLU A 275 24.20 -26.18 4.21
N THR A 276 25.17 -25.52 4.84
CA THR A 276 25.32 -25.43 6.30
C THR A 276 24.64 -24.21 6.92
N SER A 277 23.98 -23.38 6.10
CA SER A 277 23.32 -22.15 6.54
C SER A 277 22.18 -22.45 7.52
N PRO A 278 22.12 -21.77 8.68
CA PRO A 278 21.05 -21.96 9.66
C PRO A 278 19.70 -21.39 9.21
N ILE A 279 19.65 -20.76 8.04
CA ILE A 279 18.45 -20.15 7.42
C ILE A 279 18.21 -20.66 6.00
N LEU A 280 18.84 -21.78 5.61
CA LEU A 280 18.68 -22.37 4.26
C LEU A 280 17.21 -22.71 3.95
N ASP A 281 16.42 -23.05 4.98
CA ASP A 281 14.99 -23.34 4.88
C ASP A 281 14.16 -22.15 4.37
N PHE A 282 14.66 -20.91 4.45
CA PHE A 282 14.00 -19.75 3.85
C PHE A 282 14.12 -19.68 2.32
N TYR A 283 15.01 -20.48 1.71
CA TYR A 283 15.32 -20.43 0.28
C TYR A 283 15.07 -21.77 -0.42
N PRO A 284 13.79 -22.22 -0.50
CA PRO A 284 13.47 -23.48 -1.15
C PRO A 284 13.79 -23.42 -2.65
N GLN A 285 14.43 -24.48 -3.18
CA GLN A 285 14.71 -24.59 -4.63
C GLN A 285 13.43 -24.73 -5.47
N SER A 286 12.36 -25.23 -4.86
CA SER A 286 11.03 -25.36 -5.46
C SER A 286 9.97 -24.90 -4.48
N PHE A 287 9.02 -24.09 -4.95
CA PHE A 287 7.92 -23.58 -4.15
C PHE A 287 6.60 -23.71 -4.92
N GLU A 288 5.49 -23.78 -4.18
CA GLU A 288 4.16 -23.88 -4.77
C GLU A 288 3.71 -22.52 -5.30
N GLN A 289 3.11 -22.53 -6.49
CA GLN A 289 2.44 -21.36 -7.08
C GLN A 289 0.97 -21.70 -7.24
N ASP A 290 0.12 -21.04 -6.45
CA ASP A 290 -1.33 -21.19 -6.54
C ASP A 290 -1.90 -20.05 -7.40
N MET A 291 -2.51 -20.40 -8.53
CA MET A 291 -3.14 -19.43 -9.41
C MET A 291 -4.34 -18.74 -8.76
N ASN A 292 -5.00 -19.34 -7.77
CA ASN A 292 -6.14 -18.78 -7.03
C ASN A 292 -7.18 -18.06 -7.92
N GLY A 293 -7.52 -18.67 -9.07
CA GLY A 293 -8.47 -18.13 -10.04
C GLY A 293 -7.96 -16.97 -10.93
N LYS A 294 -6.68 -16.61 -10.83
CA LYS A 294 -6.01 -15.63 -11.70
C LYS A 294 -5.63 -16.24 -13.05
N LYS A 295 -5.58 -15.38 -14.07
CA LYS A 295 -5.26 -15.81 -15.45
C LYS A 295 -3.76 -15.84 -15.71
N ASN A 296 -3.04 -14.89 -15.13
CA ASN A 296 -1.62 -14.72 -15.40
C ASN A 296 -0.76 -15.27 -14.27
N LYS A 297 0.36 -15.92 -14.61
CA LYS A 297 1.25 -16.54 -13.63
C LYS A 297 1.88 -15.53 -12.66
N TRP A 298 2.12 -14.31 -13.11
CA TRP A 298 2.66 -13.24 -12.26
C TRP A 298 1.65 -12.72 -11.22
N GLU A 299 0.38 -13.13 -11.31
CA GLU A 299 -0.64 -12.86 -10.28
C GLU A 299 -0.82 -14.04 -9.31
N ALA A 300 -0.08 -15.14 -9.49
CA ALA A 300 -0.20 -16.32 -8.65
C ALA A 300 0.34 -16.07 -7.24
N VAL A 301 -0.27 -16.70 -6.25
CA VAL A 301 0.19 -16.71 -4.87
C VAL A 301 1.44 -17.58 -4.80
N VAL A 302 2.56 -16.97 -4.43
CA VAL A 302 3.85 -17.63 -4.25
C VAL A 302 3.98 -18.07 -2.79
N LYS A 303 3.90 -19.38 -2.54
CA LYS A 303 4.00 -19.93 -1.19
C LYS A 303 5.46 -20.19 -0.82
N ILE A 304 6.09 -19.19 -0.22
CA ILE A 304 7.43 -19.30 0.37
C ILE A 304 7.37 -19.13 1.88
N PRO A 305 8.30 -19.73 2.63
CA PRO A 305 8.40 -19.51 4.08
C PRO A 305 8.57 -18.04 4.41
N PHE A 306 7.90 -17.57 5.47
CA PHE A 306 8.16 -16.26 6.02
C PHE A 306 9.48 -16.29 6.80
N ILE A 307 10.27 -15.24 6.65
CA ILE A 307 11.58 -15.12 7.27
C ILE A 307 11.41 -14.76 8.75
N ASP A 308 12.06 -15.53 9.62
CA ASP A 308 12.22 -15.14 11.03
C ASP A 308 13.40 -14.16 11.12
N GLU A 309 13.08 -12.91 11.45
CA GLU A 309 14.04 -11.81 11.55
C GLU A 309 15.18 -12.13 12.54
N LYS A 310 14.88 -12.74 13.69
CA LYS A 310 15.89 -13.04 14.72
C LYS A 310 16.88 -14.08 14.22
N ARG A 311 16.39 -15.11 13.52
CA ARG A 311 17.24 -16.14 12.89
C ARG A 311 18.11 -15.52 11.80
N LEU A 312 17.53 -14.67 10.94
CA LEU A 312 18.26 -13.97 9.88
C LEU A 312 19.39 -13.10 10.44
N LEU A 313 19.07 -12.19 11.35
CA LEU A 313 20.04 -11.26 11.95
C LEU A 313 21.15 -12.01 12.70
N SER A 314 20.80 -13.09 13.42
CA SER A 314 21.79 -13.94 14.11
C SER A 314 22.75 -14.61 13.13
N ALA A 315 22.25 -15.11 11.99
CA ALA A 315 23.08 -15.74 10.97
C ALA A 315 24.00 -14.71 10.28
N MET A 316 23.48 -13.53 9.97
CA MET A 316 24.22 -12.47 9.28
C MET A 316 25.32 -11.85 10.14
N LYS A 317 25.09 -11.72 11.44
CA LYS A 317 26.10 -11.24 12.39
C LYS A 317 27.38 -12.09 12.38
N LEU A 318 27.29 -13.38 12.08
CA LEU A 318 28.47 -14.26 11.95
C LEU A 318 29.36 -13.89 10.76
N GLN A 319 28.77 -13.31 9.71
CA GLN A 319 29.46 -12.91 8.48
C GLN A 319 29.91 -11.45 8.49
N GLU A 320 29.44 -10.63 9.42
CA GLU A 320 29.71 -9.18 9.46
C GLU A 320 31.21 -8.85 9.50
N ASN A 321 32.00 -9.66 10.21
CA ASN A 321 33.45 -9.51 10.30
C ASN A 321 34.20 -9.80 8.99
N MET A 322 33.56 -10.54 8.07
CA MET A 322 34.12 -10.91 6.76
C MET A 322 33.97 -9.80 5.73
N LEU A 323 33.12 -8.79 6.00
CA LEU A 323 32.92 -7.67 5.09
C LEU A 323 34.18 -6.80 4.99
N SER A 324 34.56 -6.46 3.76
CA SER A 324 35.57 -5.46 3.47
C SER A 324 35.16 -4.07 3.97
N LYS A 325 36.10 -3.13 4.02
CA LYS A 325 35.80 -1.74 4.46
C LYS A 325 34.76 -1.07 3.55
N GLU A 326 34.83 -1.32 2.25
CA GLU A 326 33.90 -0.76 1.28
C GLU A 326 32.50 -1.36 1.41
N GLU A 327 32.42 -2.67 1.63
CA GLU A 327 31.16 -3.38 1.89
C GLU A 327 30.47 -2.90 3.16
N ARG A 328 31.23 -2.68 4.24
CA ARG A 328 30.68 -2.08 5.46
C ARG A 328 30.15 -0.67 5.23
N ALA A 329 30.86 0.14 4.44
CA ALA A 329 30.42 1.50 4.13
C ALA A 329 29.11 1.51 3.33
N ARG A 330 28.94 0.65 2.32
CA ARG A 330 27.69 0.55 1.56
C ARG A 330 26.55 -0.16 2.31
N ASN A 331 26.85 -0.90 3.38
CA ASN A 331 25.87 -1.52 4.27
C ASN A 331 25.40 -0.55 5.38
N SER A 332 25.42 0.75 5.13
CA SER A 332 24.99 1.78 6.07
C SER A 332 23.98 2.73 5.43
N PHE A 333 23.22 3.45 6.24
CA PHE A 333 22.25 4.44 5.76
C PHE A 333 22.96 5.73 5.36
N ALA A 334 22.54 6.32 4.25
CA ALA A 334 23.02 7.61 3.77
C ALA A 334 21.91 8.66 3.79
N ALA A 335 22.27 9.92 4.04
CA ALA A 335 21.34 11.02 3.94
C ALA A 335 21.01 11.31 2.45
N PRO A 336 19.79 11.76 2.13
CA PRO A 336 19.49 12.31 0.82
C PRO A 336 20.41 13.50 0.51
N LEU A 337 20.63 13.78 -0.78
CA LEU A 337 21.54 14.84 -1.21
C LEU A 337 20.78 16.00 -1.86
N LYS A 338 21.26 17.22 -1.64
CA LYS A 338 20.81 18.46 -2.27
C LYS A 338 21.90 18.98 -3.18
N PHE A 339 21.53 19.23 -4.44
CA PHE A 339 22.40 19.82 -5.46
C PHE A 339 21.93 21.24 -5.76
N THR A 340 22.82 22.22 -5.70
CA THR A 340 22.52 23.62 -6.03
C THR A 340 23.57 24.21 -6.94
N PHE A 341 23.15 25.07 -7.87
CA PHE A 341 24.09 25.88 -8.63
C PHE A 341 24.71 26.96 -7.73
N ASP A 342 26.04 27.07 -7.77
CA ASP A 342 26.82 28.11 -7.11
C ASP A 342 27.90 28.62 -8.08
N GLU A 343 27.74 29.86 -8.52
CA GLU A 343 28.63 30.52 -9.47
C GLU A 343 30.08 30.62 -8.96
N LYS A 344 30.26 30.67 -7.63
CA LYS A 344 31.57 30.80 -6.98
C LYS A 344 32.34 29.49 -6.93
N MET A 345 31.66 28.34 -6.96
CA MET A 345 32.33 27.05 -7.04
C MET A 345 33.11 26.95 -8.35
N ASN A 346 34.32 26.39 -8.33
CA ASN A 346 35.02 26.05 -9.56
C ASN A 346 36.01 24.92 -9.27
N HIS A 347 35.62 23.70 -9.57
CA HIS A 347 36.46 22.53 -9.34
C HIS A 347 36.27 21.51 -10.48
N VAL A 348 37.24 20.63 -10.65
CA VAL A 348 37.12 19.49 -11.54
C VAL A 348 36.31 18.41 -10.83
N TYR A 349 35.20 17.98 -11.41
CA TYR A 349 34.44 16.83 -10.92
C TYR A 349 34.76 15.60 -11.80
N PRO A 350 35.34 14.53 -11.21
CA PRO A 350 35.78 13.37 -11.98
C PRO A 350 34.59 12.55 -12.50
N THR A 351 34.72 12.02 -13.70
CA THR A 351 33.75 11.07 -14.27
C THR A 351 33.92 9.68 -13.65
N SER A 352 32.80 9.02 -13.38
CA SER A 352 32.80 7.59 -13.03
C SER A 352 32.83 6.69 -14.27
N ILE A 353 32.64 7.24 -15.48
CA ILE A 353 32.55 6.50 -16.75
C ILE A 353 33.36 7.23 -17.83
N SER A 354 34.69 7.15 -17.74
CA SER A 354 35.61 7.88 -18.62
C SER A 354 35.55 7.49 -20.09
N SER A 355 34.97 6.33 -20.42
CA SER A 355 34.76 5.88 -21.79
C SER A 355 33.65 6.64 -22.52
N LEU A 356 32.71 7.25 -21.79
CA LEU A 356 31.54 7.93 -22.37
C LEU A 356 31.49 9.41 -22.03
N PHE A 357 31.89 9.79 -20.82
CA PHE A 357 31.76 11.15 -20.32
C PHE A 357 33.11 11.65 -19.78
N PRO A 358 33.59 12.82 -20.24
CA PRO A 358 34.79 13.43 -19.67
C PRO A 358 34.53 14.01 -18.27
N ASP A 359 35.61 14.33 -17.56
CA ASP A 359 35.52 15.11 -16.32
C ASP A 359 34.86 16.47 -16.56
N ILE A 360 34.13 16.98 -15.57
CA ILE A 360 33.55 18.31 -15.60
C ILE A 360 34.58 19.29 -15.04
N SER A 361 35.35 19.94 -15.91
CA SER A 361 36.49 20.77 -15.49
C SER A 361 36.11 22.02 -14.67
N ASN A 362 34.93 22.60 -14.93
CA ASN A 362 34.45 23.82 -14.28
C ASN A 362 33.11 23.57 -13.56
N CYS A 363 33.07 22.60 -12.66
CA CYS A 363 31.85 22.24 -11.94
C CYS A 363 31.40 23.40 -11.04
N LYS A 364 30.15 23.86 -11.26
CA LYS A 364 29.46 24.90 -10.49
C LYS A 364 28.40 24.32 -9.53
N CYS A 365 28.41 23.01 -9.32
CA CYS A 365 27.41 22.33 -8.50
C CYS A 365 27.94 22.17 -7.07
N ALA A 366 27.19 22.71 -6.10
CA ALA A 366 27.38 22.41 -4.69
C ALA A 366 26.54 21.17 -4.33
N MET A 367 27.17 20.19 -3.69
CA MET A 367 26.51 19.01 -3.14
C MET A 367 26.53 19.09 -1.62
N THR A 368 25.36 18.96 -0.99
CA THR A 368 25.19 19.02 0.46
C THR A 368 24.22 17.94 0.92
N GLU A 369 24.28 17.54 2.18
CA GLU A 369 23.24 16.69 2.76
C GLU A 369 21.92 17.45 2.79
N PHE A 370 20.86 16.79 2.32
CA PHE A 370 19.50 17.29 2.41
C PHE A 370 18.89 16.86 3.74
N LYS A 371 18.32 17.83 4.47
CA LYS A 371 17.53 17.60 5.67
C LYS A 371 16.13 18.13 5.43
N LEU A 372 15.13 17.33 5.78
CA LEU A 372 13.75 17.80 5.82
C LEU A 372 13.65 18.93 6.84
N ARG A 373 12.78 19.91 6.57
CA ARG A 373 12.46 20.95 7.54
C ARG A 373 11.64 20.32 8.67
N ASP A 374 11.99 20.66 9.90
CA ASP A 374 11.21 20.27 11.07
C ASP A 374 9.78 20.83 10.95
N VAL A 375 8.83 20.09 11.50
CA VAL A 375 7.43 20.51 11.61
C VAL A 375 7.23 20.99 13.05
N GLU A 376 6.67 22.19 13.25
CA GLU A 376 6.44 22.70 14.61
C GLU A 376 5.55 21.77 15.42
N ALA A 377 5.90 21.56 16.69
CA ALA A 377 5.17 20.68 17.61
C ALA A 377 3.73 21.21 17.82
N GLY A 378 2.77 20.61 17.11
CA GLY A 378 1.36 21.02 17.09
C GLY A 378 0.72 20.92 15.71
N ALA A 379 1.51 21.01 14.64
CA ALA A 379 1.11 20.57 13.32
C ALA A 379 1.36 19.06 13.24
N HIS A 380 0.33 18.24 13.46
CA HIS A 380 0.45 16.80 13.23
C HIS A 380 1.03 16.57 11.82
N ALA A 381 2.09 15.78 11.71
CA ALA A 381 2.71 15.40 10.43
C ALA A 381 1.85 14.40 9.61
N GLY A 382 0.59 14.20 10.00
CA GLY A 382 -0.47 13.62 9.18
C GLY A 382 -1.20 14.74 8.44
N PHE A 383 -1.77 14.42 7.27
CA PHE A 383 -2.42 15.40 6.39
C PHE A 383 -3.20 16.48 7.16
N PRO A 384 -2.96 17.78 6.88
CA PRO A 384 -3.71 18.84 7.54
C PRO A 384 -5.20 18.60 7.29
N SER A 385 -6.01 18.80 8.33
CA SER A 385 -7.47 18.80 8.24
C SER A 385 -7.94 19.45 6.93
N PRO A 386 -9.00 18.93 6.27
CA PRO A 386 -9.50 19.45 5.00
C PRO A 386 -9.51 20.99 5.01
N ARG A 387 -8.70 21.60 4.13
CA ARG A 387 -8.75 23.06 3.97
C ARG A 387 -10.11 23.37 3.31
N PRO A 388 -10.86 24.36 3.81
CA PRO A 388 -12.16 24.69 3.24
C PRO A 388 -12.00 24.97 1.74
N ALA A 389 -12.87 24.36 0.93
CA ALA A 389 -12.89 24.52 -0.52
C ALA A 389 -12.86 26.01 -0.88
N ILE A 390 -11.91 26.40 -1.72
CA ILE A 390 -11.90 27.74 -2.31
C ILE A 390 -13.13 27.81 -3.21
N LYS A 391 -14.13 28.60 -2.80
CA LYS A 391 -15.37 28.86 -3.55
C LYS A 391 -15.10 29.54 -4.88
#